data_AF-A0A4R0H1U9-F1
#
_entry.id   AF-A0A4R0H1U9-F1
#
_cell.length_a   1.000
_cell.length_b   1.000
_cell.length_c   1.000
_cell.angle_alpha   90.00
_cell.angle_beta   90.00
_cell.angle_gamma   90.00
#
_symmetry.space_group_name_H-M   'P 1'
#
loop_
_entity.id
_entity.type
_entity.pdbx_description
1 polymer ?
#
loop_
_entity_poly.entity_id
_entity_poly.type
_entity_poly.pdbx_seq_one_letter_code
_entity_poly.pdbx_strand_id
1 'polypeptide(L)' 'MATLRCYLGNARNRRQTAADLHIHANTVDYRLRQVGRLTGLDPVRDDQLPRIVAALVAFDAQRSTTVHPADVA' A
#
# COMPACT_ATOMS: atom_id res chain seq x y z
N MET A 1 5.37 0.15 -0.21
CA MET A 1 4.01 0.23 -0.80
C MET A 1 3.57 -1.03 -1.52
N ALA A 2 4.44 -1.79 -2.22
CA ALA A 2 4.04 -2.98 -2.99
C ALA A 2 3.18 -3.99 -2.21
N THR A 3 3.58 -4.34 -0.98
CA THR A 3 2.80 -5.29 -0.15
C THR A 3 1.41 -4.79 0.20
N LEU A 4 1.27 -3.51 0.58
CA LEU A 4 -0.03 -2.93 0.91
C LEU A 4 -0.96 -2.88 -0.30
N ARG A 5 -0.44 -2.48 -1.47
CA ARG A 5 -1.23 -2.40 -2.71
C ARG A 5 -1.68 -3.79 -3.19
N CYS A 6 -0.77 -4.77 -3.19
CA CYS A 6 -1.10 -6.16 -3.53
C CYS A 6 -2.13 -6.74 -2.56
N TYR A 7 -1.97 -6.50 -1.24
CA TYR A 7 -2.93 -6.91 -0.23
C TYR A 7 -4.33 -6.36 -0.45
N LEU A 8 -4.45 -5.06 -0.74
CA LEU A 8 -5.73 -4.44 -1.04
C LEU A 8 -6.32 -4.94 -2.36
N GLY A 9 -5.50 -5.12 -3.39
CA GLY A 9 -5.91 -5.70 -4.68
C GLY A 9 -6.42 -7.14 -4.57
N ASN A 10 -5.87 -7.92 -3.64
CA ASN A 10 -6.27 -9.30 -3.35
C ASN A 10 -7.43 -9.41 -2.37
N ALA A 11 -8.27 -8.37 -2.26
CA ALA A 11 -9.38 -8.31 -1.31
C ALA A 11 -8.96 -8.69 0.13
N ARG A 12 -7.74 -8.30 0.52
CA ARG A 12 -7.13 -8.56 1.83
C ARG A 12 -6.83 -10.05 2.11
N ASN A 13 -6.71 -10.87 1.07
CA ASN A 13 -6.27 -12.25 1.19
C ASN A 13 -4.75 -12.34 1.39
N ARG A 14 -4.35 -12.69 2.63
CA ARG A 14 -2.94 -12.79 3.03
C ARG A 14 -2.16 -13.86 2.26
N ARG A 15 -2.76 -15.03 2.02
CA ARG A 15 -2.09 -16.15 1.35
C ARG A 15 -1.88 -15.84 -0.13
N GLN A 16 -2.89 -15.28 -0.79
CA GLN A 16 -2.77 -14.85 -2.18
C GLN A 16 -1.72 -13.75 -2.32
N THR A 17 -1.73 -12.77 -1.42
CA THR A 17 -0.70 -11.70 -1.38
C THR A 17 0.71 -12.26 -1.20
N ALA A 18 0.87 -13.27 -0.35
CA ALA A 18 2.15 -13.94 -0.14
C ALA A 18 2.62 -14.67 -1.40
N ALA A 19 1.71 -15.39 -2.07
CA ALA A 19 1.97 -16.08 -3.33
C ALA A 19 2.38 -15.11 -4.44
N ASP A 20 1.61 -14.04 -4.67
CA ASP A 20 1.88 -13.07 -5.74
C ASP A 20 3.20 -12.33 -5.52
N LEU A 21 3.55 -12.06 -4.26
CA LEU A 21 4.79 -11.40 -3.89
C LEU A 21 5.97 -12.37 -3.71
N HIS A 22 5.75 -13.67 -3.88
CA HIS A 22 6.76 -14.72 -3.72
C HIS A 22 7.49 -14.65 -2.36
N ILE A 23 6.72 -14.41 -1.28
CA ILE A 23 7.22 -14.33 0.10
C ILE A 23 6.37 -15.18 1.04
N HIS A 24 6.88 -15.43 2.24
CA HIS A 24 6.10 -16.10 3.27
C HIS A 24 4.97 -15.20 3.80
N ALA A 25 3.83 -15.80 4.19
CA ALA A 25 2.68 -15.07 4.74
C ALA A 25 3.03 -14.24 6.00
N ASN A 26 3.92 -14.75 6.86
CA ASN A 26 4.42 -13.99 8.01
C ASN A 26 5.12 -12.68 7.61
N THR A 27 5.80 -12.67 6.46
CA THR A 27 6.45 -11.46 5.94
C THR A 27 5.41 -10.45 5.45
N VAL A 28 4.28 -10.90 4.89
CA VAL A 28 3.13 -10.03 4.59
C VAL A 28 2.62 -9.40 5.89
N ASP A 29 2.31 -10.21 6.91
CA ASP A 29 1.80 -9.73 8.19
C ASP A 29 2.78 -8.77 8.88
N TYR A 30 4.07 -9.06 8.85
CA TYR A 30 5.11 -8.16 9.35
C TYR A 30 5.10 -6.82 8.63
N ARG A 31 5.03 -6.83 7.28
CA ARG A 31 5.01 -5.60 6.49
C ARG A 31 3.72 -4.79 6.71
N LEU A 32 2.58 -5.45 6.89
CA LEU A 32 1.31 -4.77 7.22
C LEU A 32 1.36 -4.14 8.62
N ARG A 33 1.89 -4.85 9.62
CA ARG A 33 2.14 -4.25 10.95
C ARG A 33 3.08 -3.05 10.86
N GLN A 34 4.12 -3.14 10.04
CA GLN A 34 5.05 -2.03 9.83
C GLN A 34 4.35 -0.81 9.21
N VAL A 35 3.40 -0.99 8.29
CA VAL A 35 2.54 0.10 7.79
C VAL A 35 1.78 0.77 8.93
N GLY A 36 1.13 -0.03 9.80
CA GLY A 36 0.44 0.48 10.99
C GLY A 36 1.34 1.30 11.90
N ARG A 37 2.55 0.80 12.20
CA ARG A 37 3.51 1.53 13.04
C ARG A 37 3.99 2.85 12.43
N LEU A 38 4.22 2.88 11.12
CA LEU A 38 4.78 4.05 10.44
C LEU A 38 3.73 5.13 10.13
N THR A 39 2.47 4.74 9.94
CA THR A 39 1.41 5.64 9.45
C THR A 39 0.31 5.90 10.49
N GLY A 40 0.25 5.09 11.56
CA GLY A 40 -0.87 5.07 12.48
C GLY A 40 -2.15 4.44 11.90
N LEU A 41 -2.09 3.89 10.68
CA LEU A 41 -3.22 3.26 9.99
C LEU A 41 -2.97 1.76 9.80
N ASP A 42 -3.82 0.94 10.40
CA ASP A 42 -3.80 -0.51 10.33
C ASP A 42 -4.61 -1.02 9.12
N PRO A 43 -3.97 -1.65 8.12
CA PRO A 43 -4.64 -2.19 6.94
C PRO A 43 -5.58 -3.37 7.22
N VAL A 44 -5.53 -3.96 8.41
CA VAL A 44 -6.41 -5.06 8.82
C VAL A 44 -7.77 -4.52 9.33
N ARG A 45 -7.80 -3.27 9.76
CA ARG A 45 -8.98 -2.63 10.34
C ARG A 45 -9.90 -2.02 9.27
N ASP A 46 -11.12 -2.54 9.20
CA ASP A 46 -12.13 -2.10 8.22
C ASP A 46 -12.44 -0.60 8.28
N ASP A 47 -12.51 -0.04 9.50
CA ASP A 47 -12.80 1.38 9.74
C ASP A 47 -11.70 2.32 9.21
N GLN A 48 -10.49 1.80 8.98
CA GLN A 48 -9.34 2.58 8.53
C GLN A 48 -9.07 2.44 7.02
N LEU A 49 -9.69 1.46 6.36
CA LEU A 49 -9.48 1.20 4.92
C LEU A 49 -9.78 2.42 4.03
N PRO A 50 -10.89 3.18 4.21
CA PRO A 50 -11.15 4.34 3.36
C PRO A 50 -10.04 5.37 3.41
N ARG A 51 -9.47 5.60 4.61
CA ARG A 51 -8.37 6.54 4.81
C ARG A 51 -7.07 6.04 4.18
N ILE A 52 -6.79 4.74 4.27
CA ILE A 52 -5.61 4.12 3.62
C ILE A 52 -5.72 4.22 2.10
N VAL A 53 -6.88 3.93 1.52
CA VAL A 53 -7.10 4.04 0.08
C VAL A 53 -6.95 5.49 -0.39
N ALA A 54 -7.58 6.45 0.32
CA ALA A 54 -7.45 7.86 0.01
C ALA A 54 -5.99 8.34 0.09
N ALA A 55 -5.23 7.91 1.10
CA ALA A 55 -3.81 8.25 1.24
C ALA A 55 -2.97 7.70 0.08
N LEU A 56 -3.22 6.46 -0.37
CA LEU A 56 -2.53 5.86 -1.51
C LEU A 56 -2.80 6.61 -2.81
N VAL A 57 -4.06 7.01 -3.05
CA VAL A 57 -4.46 7.80 -4.22
C VAL A 57 -3.82 9.19 -4.20
N ALA A 58 -3.88 9.89 -3.05
CA ALA A 58 -3.24 11.20 -2.89
C ALA A 58 -1.71 11.12 -3.12
N PHE A 59 -1.07 10.05 -2.62
CA PHE A 59 0.34 9.80 -2.84
C PHE A 59 0.67 9.56 -4.31
N ASP A 60 -0.16 8.78 -5.03
CA ASP A 60 0.04 8.56 -6.47
C ASP A 60 -0.13 9.85 -7.27
N ALA A 61 -1.14 10.66 -6.95
CA ALA A 61 -1.35 11.97 -7.58
C ALA A 61 -0.17 12.91 -7.39
N GLN A 62 0.42 12.97 -6.18
CA GLN A 62 1.62 13.78 -5.91
C GLN A 62 2.83 13.32 -6.73
N ARG A 63 2.99 12.02 -6.94
CA ARG A 63 4.11 11.47 -7.74
C ARG A 63 3.94 11.71 -9.24
N SER A 64 2.72 11.74 -9.74
CA SER A 64 2.43 12.09 -11.14
C SER A 64 2.73 13.55 -11.46
N THR A 65 2.55 14.46 -10.49
CA THR A 65 2.79 15.90 -10.66
C THR A 65 4.28 16.27 -10.74
N THR A 66 5.19 15.37 -10.33
CA THR A 66 6.65 15.61 -10.41
C THR A 66 7.26 15.55 -11.81
N VAL A 67 6.47 15.37 -12.88
CA VAL A 67 6.91 15.65 -14.27
C VAL A 67 6.58 17.10 -14.59
N HIS A 68 7.51 18.03 -14.34
CA HIS A 68 7.37 19.43 -14.73
C HIS A 68 8.02 19.66 -16.12
N PRO A 69 7.25 20.06 -17.15
CA PRO A 69 7.72 20.23 -18.52
C PRO A 69 8.53 21.53 -18.79
N ALA A 70 9.13 22.17 -17.78
CA ALA A 70 10.08 23.27 -18.02
C ALA A 70 11.52 22.79 -18.28
N ASP A 71 11.81 21.50 -18.11
CA ASP A 71 13.12 20.89 -18.41
C ASP A 71 13.25 20.36 -19.85
N VAL A 72 12.25 20.61 -20.71
CA VAL A 72 12.33 20.37 -22.16
C VAL A 72 12.51 21.72 -22.87
N ALA A 73 13.67 22.34 -22.64
CA ALA A 73 14.21 23.38 -23.50
C ALA A 73 14.90 22.76 -24.72
#